data_AF-A0AAN8U358-F1
#
_entry.id   AF-A0AAN8U358-F1
#
_cell.length_a   1.000
_cell.length_b   1.000
_cell.length_c   1.000
_cell.angle_alpha   90.00
_cell.angle_beta   90.00
_cell.angle_gamma   90.00
#
_symmetry.space_group_name_H-M   'P 1'
#
loop_
_entity.id
_entity.type
_entity.pdbx_description
1 polymer ?
#
loop_
_entity_poly.entity_id
_entity_poly.type
_entity_poly.pdbx_seq_one_letter_code
_entity_poly.pdbx_strand_id
1 'polypeptide(L)'
;MAVNGVDPNRYPIMIREVWADNLNEALEDISDLIDEFPCISMDTEYPGTIYHSPVSFSKQSPAEKYNLLKSNVDELKLIQVGITLSDANGNLPELVIEGERFRVLWQFNFSDFDRNRDRYAEVSIQLLVNGGIDFERNLELGIRSIW
;
A
#
# COMPACT_ATOMS: atom_id res chain seq x y z
N MET A 1 -25.83 -1.02 13.49
CA MET A 1 -27.26 -0.62 13.42
C MET A 1 -27.34 0.55 12.47
N ALA A 2 -28.09 0.42 11.37
CA ALA A 2 -28.24 1.48 10.38
C ALA A 2 -28.89 2.71 11.03
N VAL A 3 -28.25 3.87 10.91
CA VAL A 3 -28.88 5.16 11.23
C VAL A 3 -29.60 5.58 9.95
N ASN A 4 -30.91 5.87 10.03
CA ASN A 4 -31.76 6.29 8.90
C ASN A 4 -32.10 5.22 7.81
N GLY A 5 -31.94 3.93 8.11
CA GLY A 5 -32.39 2.86 7.20
C GLY A 5 -31.53 2.67 5.94
N VAL A 6 -30.36 3.33 5.86
CA VAL A 6 -29.34 3.05 4.85
C VAL A 6 -28.29 2.16 5.49
N ASP A 7 -28.09 0.96 4.95
CA ASP A 7 -26.99 0.10 5.37
C ASP A 7 -25.66 0.78 4.97
N PRO A 8 -24.76 1.10 5.91
CA PRO A 8 -23.43 1.66 5.58
C PRO A 8 -22.56 0.68 4.77
N ASN A 9 -22.97 -0.59 4.66
CA ASN A 9 -22.33 -1.62 3.84
C ASN A 9 -23.05 -1.89 2.51
N ARG A 10 -23.72 -0.89 1.94
CA ARG A 10 -24.57 -1.02 0.75
C ARG A 10 -23.89 -1.66 -0.47
N TYR A 11 -22.57 -1.52 -0.61
CA TYR A 11 -21.80 -2.07 -1.72
C TYR A 11 -20.58 -2.88 -1.23
N PRO A 12 -20.19 -3.93 -1.97
CA PRO A 12 -18.98 -4.69 -1.66
C PRO A 12 -17.73 -3.81 -1.69
N ILE A 13 -16.72 -4.23 -0.93
CA ILE A 13 -15.40 -3.62 -0.98
C ILE A 13 -14.62 -4.22 -2.16
N MET A 14 -14.02 -3.35 -2.96
CA MET A 14 -13.08 -3.72 -4.01
C MET A 14 -11.71 -3.14 -3.69
N ILE A 15 -10.71 -4.03 -3.63
CA ILE A 15 -9.30 -3.64 -3.66
C ILE A 15 -8.92 -3.52 -5.13
N ARG A 16 -8.77 -2.29 -5.62
CA ARG A 16 -8.35 -2.02 -6.98
C ARG A 16 -6.84 -2.17 -7.07
N GLU A 17 -6.38 -3.22 -7.74
CA GLU A 17 -4.96 -3.38 -8.05
C GLU A 17 -4.53 -2.28 -9.05
N VAL A 18 -3.52 -1.52 -8.67
CA VAL A 18 -2.94 -0.47 -9.51
C VAL A 18 -1.57 -0.95 -9.99
N TRP A 19 -1.42 -0.98 -11.30
CA TRP A 19 -0.26 -1.40 -12.07
C TRP A 19 0.18 -0.24 -12.98
N ALA A 20 1.21 -0.44 -13.80
CA ALA A 20 1.73 0.63 -14.66
C ALA A 20 0.71 1.13 -15.70
N ASP A 21 -0.17 0.26 -16.18
CA ASP A 21 -1.14 0.56 -17.24
C ASP A 21 -2.35 1.38 -16.78
N ASN A 22 -2.75 1.26 -15.51
CA ASN A 22 -3.90 1.95 -14.93
C ASN A 22 -3.51 2.98 -13.83
N LEU A 23 -2.21 3.28 -13.68
CA LEU A 23 -1.72 4.23 -12.66
C LEU A 23 -2.37 5.60 -12.78
N ASN A 24 -2.44 6.15 -13.99
CA ASN A 24 -3.00 7.50 -14.20
C ASN A 24 -4.49 7.55 -13.85
N GLU A 25 -5.26 6.53 -14.26
CA GLU A 25 -6.69 6.44 -13.92
C GLU A 25 -6.90 6.38 -12.41
N ALA A 26 -6.11 5.57 -11.70
CA ALA A 26 -6.20 5.47 -10.25
C ALA A 26 -5.84 6.79 -9.53
N LEU A 27 -4.84 7.51 -10.04
CA LEU A 27 -4.45 8.82 -9.49
C LEU A 27 -5.50 9.90 -9.79
N GLU A 28 -6.14 9.87 -10.96
CA GLU A 28 -7.28 10.74 -11.30
C GLU A 28 -8.45 10.50 -10.35
N ASP A 29 -8.83 9.24 -10.11
CA ASP A 29 -9.90 8.91 -9.15
C ASP A 29 -9.58 9.44 -7.75
N ILE A 30 -8.35 9.22 -7.26
CA ILE A 30 -7.94 9.72 -5.94
C ILE A 30 -7.98 11.25 -5.91
N SER A 31 -7.52 11.91 -6.96
CA SER A 31 -7.53 13.37 -7.08
C SER A 31 -8.95 13.94 -7.04
N ASP A 32 -9.91 13.28 -7.70
CA ASP A 32 -11.31 13.72 -7.74
C ASP A 32 -12.02 13.49 -6.39
N LEU A 33 -11.60 12.49 -5.62
CA LEU A 33 -12.24 12.07 -4.38
C LEU A 33 -11.65 12.71 -3.12
N ILE A 34 -10.40 13.18 -3.15
CA ILE A 34 -9.66 13.56 -1.92
C ILE A 34 -10.31 14.72 -1.15
N ASP A 35 -10.98 15.64 -1.84
CA ASP A 35 -11.65 16.78 -1.19
C ASP A 35 -12.90 16.34 -0.41
N GLU A 36 -13.62 15.31 -0.87
CA GLU A 36 -14.81 14.76 -0.19
C GLU A 36 -14.43 13.70 0.85
N PHE A 37 -13.35 12.95 0.61
CA PHE A 37 -12.84 11.88 1.46
C PHE A 37 -11.40 12.18 1.96
N PRO A 38 -11.21 13.22 2.81
CA PRO A 38 -9.89 13.77 3.12
C PRO A 38 -9.06 12.95 4.13
N CYS A 39 -9.61 11.90 4.73
CA CYS A 39 -8.88 11.04 5.65
C CYS A 39 -8.19 9.92 4.87
N ILE A 40 -6.86 9.88 4.91
CA ILE A 40 -6.06 8.85 4.24
C ILE A 40 -5.56 7.84 5.26
N SER A 41 -5.88 6.55 5.07
CA SER A 41 -5.11 5.46 5.67
C SER A 41 -4.15 4.88 4.64
N MET A 42 -2.95 4.53 5.09
CA MET A 42 -1.91 3.99 4.24
C MET A 42 -1.17 2.85 4.92
N ASP A 43 -0.73 1.90 4.12
CA ASP A 43 0.15 0.80 4.54
C ASP A 43 1.12 0.45 3.42
N THR A 44 2.27 -0.13 3.77
CA THR A 44 3.33 -0.43 2.80
C THR A 44 3.91 -1.80 3.02
N GLU A 45 4.14 -2.53 1.93
CA GLU A 45 4.90 -3.77 1.95
C GLU A 45 6.30 -3.54 1.37
N TYR A 46 7.30 -4.06 2.07
CA TYR A 46 8.71 -3.91 1.74
C TYR A 46 9.48 -5.17 2.17
N PRO A 47 10.69 -5.42 1.63
CA PRO A 47 11.40 -6.69 1.79
C PRO A 47 12.08 -6.85 3.17
N GLY A 48 11.44 -6.35 4.23
CA GLY A 48 11.80 -6.59 5.62
C GLY A 48 12.81 -5.61 6.20
N THR A 49 13.61 -6.11 7.14
CA THR A 49 14.65 -5.32 7.83
C THR A 49 15.95 -6.12 7.76
N ILE A 50 17.01 -5.50 7.25
CA ILE A 50 18.33 -6.11 7.05
C ILE A 50 19.41 -5.49 7.94
N TYR A 51 19.21 -4.24 8.37
CA TYR A 51 20.05 -3.61 9.40
C TYR A 51 19.31 -3.68 10.74
N HIS A 52 19.99 -4.22 11.74
CA HIS A 52 19.45 -4.37 13.09
C HIS A 52 20.35 -3.65 14.10
N SER A 53 19.73 -3.13 15.17
CA SER A 53 20.46 -2.62 16.32
C SER A 53 20.62 -3.73 17.37
N PRO A 54 21.80 -3.86 18.00
CA PRO A 54 21.99 -4.75 19.14
C PRO A 54 21.25 -4.23 20.40
N VAL A 55 20.83 -2.97 20.40
CA VAL A 55 20.06 -2.36 21.49
C VAL A 55 18.57 -2.54 21.21
N SER A 56 17.83 -3.04 22.20
CA SER A 56 16.37 -3.18 22.10
C SER A 56 15.68 -1.86 21.72
N PHE A 57 14.69 -1.91 20.84
CA PHE A 57 13.97 -0.74 20.33
C PHE A 57 13.41 0.16 21.45
N SER A 58 12.93 -0.41 22.57
CA SER A 58 12.40 0.37 23.69
C SER A 58 13.46 1.19 24.43
N LYS A 59 14.74 0.83 24.30
CA LYS A 59 15.88 1.50 24.93
C LYS A 59 16.61 2.47 24.00
N GLN A 60 16.27 2.49 22.71
CA GLN A 60 16.87 3.40 21.75
C GLN A 60 16.27 4.81 21.89
N SER A 61 17.12 5.81 21.76
CA SER A 61 16.72 7.20 21.58
C SER A 61 15.94 7.39 20.26
N PRO A 62 15.14 8.45 20.12
CA PRO A 62 14.46 8.76 18.86
C PRO A 62 15.41 8.87 17.66
N ALA A 63 16.61 9.43 17.86
CA ALA A 63 17.61 9.56 16.80
C ALA A 63 18.15 8.20 16.35
N GLU A 64 18.42 7.28 17.28
CA GLU A 64 18.86 5.91 16.94
C GLU A 64 17.78 5.14 16.19
N LYS A 65 16.52 5.26 16.63
CA LYS A 65 15.36 4.64 15.93
C LYS A 65 15.24 5.15 14.50
N TYR A 66 15.32 6.47 14.33
CA TYR A 66 15.24 7.10 13.01
C TYR A 66 16.39 6.65 12.11
N ASN A 67 17.63 6.66 12.62
CA ASN A 67 18.81 6.26 11.84
C ASN A 67 18.75 4.79 11.41
N LEU A 68 18.26 3.90 12.28
CA LEU A 68 18.05 2.50 11.95
C LEU A 68 16.97 2.30 10.88
N LEU A 69 15.83 2.99 11.04
CA LEU A 69 14.76 2.98 10.04
C LEU A 69 15.28 3.50 8.70
N LYS A 70 15.91 4.67 8.69
CA LYS A 70 16.48 5.31 7.50
C LYS A 70 17.45 4.39 6.78
N SER A 71 18.35 3.71 7.50
CA SER A 71 19.33 2.80 6.88
C SER A 71 18.66 1.65 6.13
N ASN A 72 17.54 1.13 6.65
CA ASN A 72 16.77 0.09 5.94
C ASN A 72 15.97 0.69 4.77
N VAL A 73 15.32 1.84 4.96
CA VAL A 73 14.53 2.50 3.90
C VAL A 73 15.40 2.93 2.72
N ASP A 74 16.62 3.42 2.96
CA ASP A 74 17.54 3.83 1.90
C ASP A 74 18.01 2.64 1.03
N GLU A 75 18.11 1.44 1.63
CA GLU A 75 18.67 0.26 0.99
C GLU A 75 17.60 -0.61 0.31
N LEU A 76 16.40 -0.67 0.87
CA LEU A 76 15.34 -1.58 0.43
C LEU A 76 14.39 -0.93 -0.56
N LYS A 77 13.85 -1.74 -1.48
CA LYS A 77 12.89 -1.30 -2.49
C LYS A 77 11.46 -1.52 -2.01
N LEU A 78 10.59 -0.55 -2.25
CA LEU A 78 9.16 -0.65 -1.96
C LEU A 78 8.52 -1.69 -2.88
N ILE A 79 7.58 -2.48 -2.35
CA ILE A 79 6.89 -3.53 -3.12
C ILE A 79 5.43 -3.11 -3.37
N GLN A 80 4.73 -2.65 -2.34
CA GLN A 80 3.34 -2.20 -2.45
C GLN A 80 3.05 -1.01 -1.54
N VAL A 81 2.04 -0.23 -1.93
CA VAL A 81 1.38 0.76 -1.09
C VAL A 81 -0.13 0.56 -1.15
N GLY A 82 -0.77 0.36 -0.02
CA GLY A 82 -2.22 0.44 0.12
C GLY A 82 -2.64 1.86 0.48
N ILE A 83 -3.63 2.41 -0.22
CA ILE A 83 -4.26 3.70 0.08
C ILE A 83 -5.76 3.51 0.22
N THR A 84 -6.32 4.06 1.29
CA THR A 84 -7.78 4.18 1.48
C THR A 84 -8.13 5.61 1.79
N LEU A 85 -9.14 6.14 1.11
CA LEU A 85 -9.76 7.41 1.44
C LEU A 85 -11.00 7.18 2.29
N SER A 86 -11.26 8.06 3.25
CA SER A 86 -12.53 8.11 3.96
C SER A 86 -12.96 9.54 4.29
N ASP A 87 -14.26 9.74 4.51
CA ASP A 87 -14.75 10.97 5.12
C ASP A 87 -14.50 10.96 6.65
N ALA A 88 -14.89 12.05 7.32
CA ALA A 88 -14.73 12.18 8.77
C ALA A 88 -15.58 11.19 9.60
N ASN A 89 -16.56 10.53 8.97
CA ASN A 89 -17.40 9.50 9.60
C ASN A 89 -16.91 8.08 9.29
N GLY A 90 -15.85 7.93 8.49
CA GLY A 90 -15.32 6.65 8.05
C GLY A 90 -16.05 6.03 6.85
N ASN A 91 -16.86 6.80 6.11
CA ASN A 91 -17.45 6.33 4.86
C ASN A 91 -16.39 6.30 3.76
N LEU A 92 -16.43 5.28 2.91
CA LEU A 92 -15.49 5.07 1.80
C LEU A 92 -16.06 5.63 0.49
N PRO A 93 -15.20 6.07 -0.46
CA PRO A 93 -15.65 6.47 -1.77
C PRO A 93 -16.27 5.31 -2.53
N GLU A 94 -17.28 5.62 -3.34
CA GLU A 94 -17.97 4.66 -4.21
C GLU A 94 -17.68 4.94 -5.67
N LEU A 95 -17.14 3.96 -6.41
CA LEU A 95 -16.94 4.05 -7.86
C LEU A 95 -17.80 3.03 -8.60
N VAL A 96 -18.14 3.35 -9.85
CA VAL A 96 -18.79 2.42 -10.77
C VAL A 96 -17.72 1.84 -11.69
N ILE A 97 -17.49 0.53 -11.59
CA ILE A 97 -16.51 -0.23 -12.37
C ILE A 97 -17.27 -1.32 -13.10
N GLU A 98 -17.16 -1.34 -14.42
CA GLU A 98 -17.86 -2.30 -15.30
C GLU A 98 -19.39 -2.36 -15.09
N GLY A 99 -19.99 -1.24 -14.71
CA GLY A 99 -21.44 -1.12 -14.48
C GLY A 99 -21.91 -1.53 -13.08
N GLU A 100 -21.00 -2.00 -12.22
CA GLU A 100 -21.27 -2.32 -10.83
C GLU A 100 -20.63 -1.30 -9.89
N ARG A 101 -21.23 -1.11 -8.70
CA ARG A 101 -20.80 -0.10 -7.74
C ARG A 101 -20.06 -0.74 -6.57
N PHE A 102 -18.90 -0.19 -6.23
CA PHE A 102 -18.01 -0.69 -5.19
C PHE A 102 -17.56 0.42 -4.26
N ARG A 103 -17.31 0.08 -3.00
CA ARG A 103 -16.45 0.90 -2.14
C ARG A 103 -15.01 0.55 -2.46
N VAL A 104 -14.19 1.54 -2.79
CA VAL A 104 -12.86 1.29 -3.39
C VAL A 104 -11.71 1.65 -2.45
N LEU A 105 -10.67 0.84 -2.54
CA LEU A 105 -9.34 1.06 -1.97
C LEU A 105 -8.32 0.77 -3.07
N TRP A 106 -7.16 1.40 -3.04
CA TRP A 106 -6.13 1.23 -4.06
C TRP A 106 -4.93 0.48 -3.49
N GLN A 107 -4.46 -0.53 -4.22
CA GLN A 107 -3.23 -1.24 -3.92
C GLN A 107 -2.25 -1.02 -5.08
N PHE A 108 -1.29 -0.15 -4.88
CA PHE A 108 -0.23 0.15 -5.82
C PHE A 108 0.85 -0.92 -5.75
N ASN A 109 1.19 -1.51 -6.88
CA ASN A 109 2.19 -2.59 -6.99
C ASN A 109 3.40 -2.07 -7.77
N PHE A 110 4.60 -2.18 -7.20
CA PHE A 110 5.82 -1.61 -7.77
C PHE A 110 6.70 -2.68 -8.43
N SER A 111 7.47 -2.28 -9.44
CA SER A 111 8.40 -3.15 -10.19
C SER A 111 9.87 -2.98 -9.77
N ASP A 112 10.15 -2.13 -8.78
CA ASP A 112 11.51 -1.73 -8.43
C ASP A 112 12.31 -2.83 -7.71
N PHE A 113 11.62 -3.79 -7.09
CA PHE A 113 12.23 -4.88 -6.34
C PHE A 113 12.43 -6.14 -7.21
N ASP A 114 13.68 -6.54 -7.39
CA ASP A 114 14.10 -7.78 -8.05
C ASP A 114 14.86 -8.68 -7.06
N ARG A 115 14.28 -9.85 -6.74
CA ARG A 115 14.87 -10.84 -5.82
C ARG A 115 16.27 -11.31 -6.21
N ASN A 116 16.63 -11.24 -7.49
CA ASN A 116 17.94 -11.68 -7.98
C ASN A 116 19.02 -10.60 -7.83
N ARG A 117 18.63 -9.35 -7.54
CA ARG A 117 19.52 -8.19 -7.57
C ARG A 117 19.52 -7.40 -6.27
N ASP A 118 18.37 -7.29 -5.63
CA ASP A 118 18.17 -6.44 -4.47
C ASP A 118 18.33 -7.19 -3.15
N ARG A 119 18.61 -6.43 -2.10
CA ARG A 119 18.73 -6.97 -0.75
C ARG A 119 17.35 -7.14 -0.13
N TYR A 120 17.20 -8.19 0.68
CA TYR A 120 15.96 -8.47 1.39
C TYR A 120 16.20 -9.37 2.61
N ALA A 121 15.19 -9.45 3.47
CA ALA A 121 15.11 -10.44 4.54
C ALA A 121 14.26 -11.63 4.06
N GLU A 122 14.84 -12.84 4.02
CA GLU A 122 14.17 -14.06 3.49
C GLU A 122 12.84 -14.35 4.20
N VAL A 123 12.79 -14.16 5.52
CA VAL A 123 11.55 -14.35 6.30
C VAL A 123 10.44 -13.42 5.83
N SER A 124 10.78 -12.15 5.53
CA SER A 124 9.80 -11.18 5.01
C SER A 124 9.33 -11.57 3.62
N ILE A 125 10.23 -11.97 2.72
CA ILE A 125 9.85 -12.45 1.38
C ILE A 125 8.91 -13.65 1.45
N GLN A 126 9.19 -14.62 2.33
CA GLN A 126 8.31 -15.78 2.47
C GLN A 126 6.92 -15.40 3.00
N LEU A 127 6.83 -14.44 3.94
CA LEU A 127 5.56 -13.92 4.43
C LEU A 127 4.77 -13.24 3.30
N LEU A 128 5.44 -12.44 2.48
CA LEU A 128 4.85 -11.74 1.34
C LEU A 128 4.33 -12.71 0.26
N VAL A 129 5.12 -13.73 -0.10
CA VAL A 129 4.67 -14.80 -1.02
C VAL A 129 3.45 -15.53 -0.46
N ASN A 130 3.47 -15.87 0.83
CA ASN A 130 2.34 -16.54 1.48
C ASN A 130 1.10 -15.64 1.57
N GLY A 131 1.29 -14.32 1.59
CA GLY A 131 0.24 -13.30 1.52
C GLY A 131 -0.31 -13.07 0.11
N GLY A 132 0.25 -13.71 -0.91
CA GLY A 132 -0.23 -13.65 -2.29
C GLY A 132 0.53 -12.69 -3.21
N ILE A 133 1.68 -12.16 -2.78
CA ILE A 133 2.51 -11.32 -3.66
C ILE A 133 3.20 -12.17 -4.73
N ASP A 134 2.99 -11.78 -5.98
CA ASP A 134 3.63 -12.35 -7.16
C ASP A 134 4.73 -11.41 -7.66
N PHE A 135 5.96 -11.70 -7.24
CA PHE A 135 7.12 -10.89 -7.59
C PHE A 135 7.46 -10.89 -9.09
N GLU A 136 7.08 -11.93 -9.84
CA GLU A 136 7.29 -11.95 -11.30
C GLU A 136 6.31 -10.99 -11.96
N ARG A 137 5.04 -11.02 -11.54
CA ARG A 137 4.03 -10.06 -11.99
C ARG A 137 4.40 -8.62 -11.63
N ASN A 138 4.94 -8.39 -10.43
CA ASN A 138 5.48 -7.08 -10.03
C ASN A 138 6.56 -6.57 -11.00
N LEU A 139 7.53 -7.41 -11.37
CA LEU A 139 8.60 -7.02 -12.29
C LEU A 139 8.07 -6.69 -13.70
N GLU A 140 7.06 -7.43 -14.16
CA GLU A 140 6.50 -7.28 -15.51
C GLU A 140 5.53 -6.10 -15.65
N LEU A 141 4.63 -5.93 -14.68
CA LEU A 141 3.49 -5.02 -14.77
C LEU A 141 3.52 -3.87 -13.75
N GLY A 142 4.43 -3.94 -12.78
CA GLY A 142 4.49 -3.01 -11.66
C GLY A 142 4.81 -1.58 -12.09
N ILE A 143 4.38 -0.65 -11.25
CA ILE A 143 4.70 0.76 -11.35
C ILE A 143 6.21 0.91 -11.13
N ARG A 144 6.87 1.57 -12.06
CA ARG A 144 8.27 1.96 -11.89
C ARG A 144 8.34 3.24 -11.08
N SER A 145 9.04 3.21 -9.94
CA SER A 145 9.38 4.45 -9.24
C SER A 145 10.32 5.29 -10.11
N ILE A 146 9.83 6.41 -10.63
CA ILE A 146 10.64 7.41 -11.31
C ILE A 146 11.08 8.45 -10.29
N TRP A 147 12.40 8.65 -10.18
CA TRP A 147 13.04 9.71 -9.42
C TRP A 147 13.59 10.76 -10.39
#